data_AF-P48095-F1
#
_entry.id   AF-P48095-F1
#
_cell.length_a   1.000
_cell.length_b   1.000
_cell.length_c   1.000
_cell.angle_alpha   90.00
_cell.angle_beta   90.00
_cell.angle_gamma   90.00
#
_symmetry.space_group_name_H-M   'P 1'
#
loop_
_entity.id
_entity.type
_entity.pdbx_description
1 polymer ?
#
loop_
_entity_poly.entity_id
_entity_poly.type
_entity_poly.pdbx_seq_one_letter_code
_entity_poly.pdbx_strand_id
1 'polypeptide(L)'
;MCHQQLVISWFSLVFLASPLMAIWELKKDVYVVELDWYPDAPGEMVVLTCDTPEEDGITWTLDQSGEVLGSGKTLTIQVKEFGDAGQYTCHKGGEALSHSLLLLHKKEDGIWSTDVLKDQKEPKNKTFLRCEAKNYSGRFTCWWLTTISTDLTFSVKSSRGSSNPQGVTCGAVTLSAERVRGDNKEYEYSVECQEDSACPAAEERLPIEVMVDAIHKLKYENYTSSFFIRDIIKPDPPKNLQLKPLKNSRQVEVSWEYPDTWSTPHSYFSLTFCIQVQGKSKREKKDRIFTDKTSATVICRKNASFSVQAQDRYYSSSWSEWASVPCS
;
A
#
# COMPACT_ATOMS: atom_id res chain seq x y z
N MET A 1 41.62 62.07 0.68
CA MET A 1 42.68 61.27 1.32
C MET A 1 42.03 60.11 2.05
N CYS A 2 41.93 58.94 1.40
CA CYS A 2 42.00 57.57 1.95
C CYS A 2 41.39 56.62 0.90
N HIS A 3 42.26 55.83 0.28
CA HIS A 3 41.95 54.75 -0.65
C HIS A 3 41.42 53.53 0.12
N GLN A 4 40.42 52.85 -0.43
CA GLN A 4 40.20 51.43 -0.14
C GLN A 4 39.72 50.73 -1.41
N GLN A 5 40.61 49.96 -2.02
CA GLN A 5 40.32 49.08 -3.15
C GLN A 5 39.53 47.85 -2.65
N LEU A 6 38.37 47.63 -3.24
CA LEU A 6 37.59 46.39 -3.12
C LEU A 6 38.18 45.32 -4.04
N VAL A 7 38.80 44.30 -3.44
CA VAL A 7 39.17 43.07 -4.13
C VAL A 7 37.97 42.14 -4.06
N ILE A 8 37.34 41.90 -5.20
CA ILE A 8 36.24 40.94 -5.35
C ILE A 8 36.86 39.56 -5.55
N SER A 9 36.74 38.71 -4.53
CA SER A 9 37.12 37.29 -4.58
C SER A 9 35.94 36.45 -5.09
N TRP A 10 36.07 35.89 -6.29
CA TRP A 10 35.16 34.89 -6.83
C TRP A 10 35.44 33.53 -6.21
N PHE A 11 34.64 33.13 -5.21
CA PHE A 11 34.59 31.73 -4.79
C PHE A 11 33.77 30.92 -5.78
N SER A 12 34.46 30.06 -6.54
CA SER A 12 33.82 29.01 -7.34
C SER A 12 33.32 27.92 -6.39
N LEU A 13 32.00 27.79 -6.27
CA LEU A 13 31.33 26.67 -5.59
C LEU A 13 31.48 25.42 -6.46
N VAL A 14 32.48 24.59 -6.15
CA VAL A 14 32.57 23.21 -6.63
C VAL A 14 31.58 22.39 -5.82
N PHE A 15 30.41 22.08 -6.40
CA PHE A 15 29.53 21.04 -5.88
C PHE A 15 30.22 19.68 -6.12
N LEU A 16 30.91 19.18 -5.11
CA LEU A 16 31.23 17.76 -5.01
C LEU A 16 29.90 17.03 -4.79
N ALA A 17 29.33 16.50 -5.88
CA ALA A 17 28.28 15.51 -5.80
C ALA A 17 28.88 14.27 -5.12
N SER A 18 28.57 14.08 -3.85
CA SER A 18 28.78 12.79 -3.18
C SER A 18 28.06 11.74 -4.03
N PRO A 19 28.74 10.67 -4.50
CA PRO A 19 28.02 9.58 -5.15
C PRO A 19 27.02 9.08 -4.11
N LEU A 20 25.73 9.13 -4.46
CA LEU A 20 24.67 8.50 -3.67
C LEU A 20 25.13 7.05 -3.48
N MET A 21 25.39 6.65 -2.23
CA MET A 21 25.79 5.29 -1.90
C MET A 21 24.73 4.36 -2.47
N ALA A 22 25.11 3.40 -3.33
CA ALA A 22 24.21 2.38 -3.87
C ALA A 22 23.72 1.39 -2.81
N ILE A 23 24.21 1.50 -1.56
CA ILE A 23 23.77 0.73 -0.40
C ILE A 23 23.17 1.66 0.66
N TRP A 24 22.04 1.25 1.22
CA TRP A 24 21.40 1.94 2.34
C TRP A 24 20.81 0.94 3.35
N GLU A 25 20.66 1.36 4.60
CA GLU A 25 20.15 0.52 5.70
C GLU A 25 18.61 0.61 5.77
N LEU A 26 17.93 -0.53 5.62
CA LEU A 26 16.46 -0.62 5.69
C LEU A 26 15.96 -0.68 7.14
N LYS A 27 16.66 -1.48 7.94
CA LYS A 27 16.50 -1.63 9.39
C LYS A 27 17.82 -2.18 9.92
N LYS A 28 17.98 -2.19 11.24
CA LYS A 28 19.18 -2.70 11.91
C LYS A 28 19.67 -4.01 11.27
N ASP A 29 20.94 -4.03 10.86
CA ASP A 29 21.67 -5.16 10.28
C ASP A 29 21.13 -5.67 8.92
N VAL A 30 20.21 -4.93 8.27
CA VAL A 30 19.64 -5.27 6.95
C VAL A 30 19.80 -4.11 5.99
N TYR A 31 20.53 -4.35 4.91
CA TYR A 31 20.89 -3.36 3.91
C TYR A 31 20.32 -3.72 2.55
N VAL A 32 20.00 -2.70 1.76
CA VAL A 32 19.52 -2.82 0.38
C VAL A 32 20.58 -2.27 -0.55
N VAL A 33 20.97 -3.06 -1.53
CA VAL A 33 21.88 -2.68 -2.61
C VAL A 33 21.05 -2.45 -3.88
N GLU A 34 21.12 -1.24 -4.41
CA GLU A 34 20.47 -0.84 -5.65
C GLU A 34 21.35 -1.21 -6.85
N LEU A 35 20.80 -1.99 -7.79
CA LEU A 35 21.56 -2.49 -8.93
C LEU A 35 20.84 -2.18 -10.24
N ASP A 36 21.56 -1.60 -11.21
CA ASP A 36 21.13 -1.65 -12.61
C ASP A 36 21.27 -3.08 -13.13
N TRP A 37 20.16 -3.66 -13.58
CA TRP A 37 20.03 -5.07 -13.87
C TRP A 37 19.92 -5.32 -15.37
N TYR A 38 21.05 -5.73 -15.97
CA TYR A 38 21.16 -6.15 -17.36
C TYR A 38 22.28 -7.20 -17.50
N PRO A 39 22.30 -8.01 -18.57
CA PRO A 39 23.37 -8.98 -18.79
C PRO A 39 24.75 -8.30 -18.77
N ASP A 40 25.70 -8.87 -18.03
CA ASP A 40 27.07 -8.36 -17.86
C ASP A 40 27.18 -6.98 -17.16
N ALA A 41 26.15 -6.56 -16.42
CA ALA A 41 26.24 -5.37 -15.56
C ALA A 41 27.42 -5.48 -14.57
N PRO A 42 28.17 -4.38 -14.34
CA PRO A 42 29.34 -4.41 -13.47
C PRO A 42 28.99 -4.61 -11.98
N GLY A 43 27.72 -4.42 -11.60
CA GLY A 43 27.30 -4.42 -10.19
C GLY A 43 27.87 -3.23 -9.42
N GLU A 44 27.75 -3.31 -8.09
CA GLU A 44 28.16 -2.24 -7.17
C GLU A 44 29.23 -2.74 -6.19
N MET A 45 30.20 -1.88 -5.90
CA MET A 45 31.22 -2.17 -4.88
C MET A 45 30.70 -1.78 -3.51
N VAL A 46 30.55 -2.76 -2.62
CA VAL A 46 30.04 -2.58 -1.26
C VAL A 46 31.14 -2.88 -0.25
N VAL A 47 31.25 -2.03 0.78
CA VAL A 47 32.17 -2.24 1.91
C VAL A 47 31.35 -2.51 3.16
N LEU A 48 31.38 -3.75 3.65
CA LEU A 48 30.79 -4.14 4.92
C LEU A 48 31.81 -3.92 6.04
N THR A 49 31.35 -3.47 7.21
CA THR A 49 32.18 -3.28 8.40
C THR A 49 31.62 -4.11 9.53
N CYS A 50 32.46 -4.92 10.17
CA CYS A 50 32.06 -5.74 11.30
C CYS A 50 31.79 -4.83 12.51
N ASP A 51 30.57 -4.86 13.05
CA ASP A 51 30.21 -4.09 14.24
C ASP A 51 30.81 -4.74 15.49
N THR A 52 32.08 -4.43 15.75
CA THR A 52 32.86 -4.97 16.87
C THR A 52 33.99 -4.01 17.25
N PRO A 53 34.38 -3.94 18.53
CA PRO A 53 35.60 -3.23 18.93
C PRO A 53 36.88 -3.94 18.48
N GLU A 54 36.80 -5.22 18.10
CA GLU A 54 37.96 -6.00 17.64
C GLU A 54 38.50 -5.45 16.30
N GLU A 55 39.83 -5.50 16.12
CA GLU A 55 40.50 -5.05 14.89
C GLU A 55 41.17 -6.21 14.13
N ASP A 56 41.72 -7.18 14.86
CA ASP A 56 42.51 -8.28 14.30
C ASP A 56 41.80 -9.64 14.38
N GLY A 57 42.17 -10.53 13.45
CA GLY A 57 41.71 -11.93 13.43
C GLY A 57 40.26 -12.11 13.00
N ILE A 58 39.68 -11.11 12.34
CA ILE A 58 38.31 -11.16 11.81
C ILE A 58 38.31 -11.83 10.44
N THR A 59 37.38 -12.75 10.23
CA THR A 59 37.12 -13.46 8.96
C THR A 59 35.64 -13.33 8.60
N TRP A 60 35.32 -13.39 7.31
CA TRP A 60 33.94 -13.24 6.83
C TRP A 60 33.44 -14.49 6.10
N THR A 61 32.19 -14.85 6.33
CA THR A 61 31.47 -15.91 5.62
C THR A 61 30.13 -15.40 5.09
N LEU A 62 29.54 -16.09 4.12
CA LEU A 62 28.21 -15.80 3.57
C LEU A 62 27.27 -16.99 3.80
N ASP A 63 26.09 -16.69 4.35
CA ASP A 63 25.04 -17.65 4.68
C ASP A 63 25.58 -18.86 5.46
N GLN A 64 25.34 -20.07 4.95
CA GLN A 64 25.78 -21.33 5.55
C GLN A 64 27.10 -21.83 4.95
N SER A 65 27.73 -21.06 4.05
CA SER A 65 29.03 -21.41 3.51
C SER A 65 30.11 -21.25 4.58
N GLY A 66 30.90 -22.30 4.80
CA GLY A 66 32.11 -22.21 5.63
C GLY A 66 33.30 -21.59 4.90
N GLU A 67 33.14 -21.16 3.65
CA GLU A 67 34.18 -20.53 2.87
C GLU A 67 34.46 -19.11 3.37
N VAL A 68 35.74 -18.84 3.67
CA VAL A 68 36.19 -17.52 4.09
C VAL A 68 36.32 -16.62 2.87
N LEU A 69 35.44 -15.62 2.78
CA LEU A 69 35.40 -14.67 1.67
C LEU A 69 36.47 -13.57 1.77
N GLY A 70 36.93 -13.29 2.99
CA GLY A 70 37.92 -12.25 3.25
C GLY A 70 38.29 -12.16 4.71
N SER A 71 39.29 -11.33 5.02
CA SER A 71 39.81 -11.11 6.37
C SER A 71 39.99 -9.63 6.65
N GLY A 72 39.87 -9.26 7.94
CA GLY A 72 39.92 -7.87 8.40
C GLY A 72 38.57 -7.34 8.86
N LYS A 73 38.58 -6.18 9.50
CA LYS A 73 37.38 -5.53 10.04
C LYS A 73 36.38 -5.13 8.96
N THR A 74 36.87 -4.84 7.76
CA THR A 74 36.05 -4.51 6.59
C THR A 74 36.16 -5.59 5.52
N LEU A 75 35.05 -5.84 4.82
CA LEU A 75 34.99 -6.73 3.67
C LEU A 75 34.53 -5.92 2.46
N THR A 76 35.34 -5.89 1.40
CA THR A 76 34.97 -5.25 0.13
C THR A 76 34.53 -6.32 -0.86
N ILE A 77 33.29 -6.23 -1.33
CA ILE A 77 32.66 -7.19 -2.26
C ILE A 77 32.07 -6.47 -3.46
N GLN A 78 32.00 -7.19 -4.58
CA GLN A 78 31.29 -6.76 -5.78
C GLN A 78 29.94 -7.47 -5.81
N VAL A 79 28.84 -6.71 -5.76
CA VAL A 79 27.47 -7.24 -5.71
C VAL A 79 26.83 -7.02 -7.07
N LYS A 80 26.54 -8.10 -7.80
CA LYS A 80 25.95 -8.05 -9.15
C LYS A 80 24.73 -8.96 -9.31
N GLU A 81 24.67 -10.06 -8.57
CA GLU A 81 23.61 -11.06 -8.67
C GLU A 81 23.14 -11.53 -7.29
N PHE A 82 22.04 -12.29 -7.23
CA PHE A 82 21.50 -12.81 -5.97
C PHE A 82 22.45 -13.74 -5.21
N GLY A 83 23.48 -14.31 -5.88
CA GLY A 83 24.52 -15.10 -5.22
C GLY A 83 25.50 -14.27 -4.39
N ASP A 84 25.58 -12.96 -4.62
CA ASP A 84 26.40 -12.03 -3.85
C ASP A 84 25.61 -11.39 -2.69
N ALA A 85 24.29 -11.61 -2.66
CA ALA A 85 23.41 -11.20 -1.57
C ALA A 85 23.34 -12.30 -0.49
N GLY A 86 22.69 -12.02 0.64
CA GLY A 86 22.58 -12.97 1.75
C GLY A 86 23.14 -12.43 3.06
N GLN A 87 23.27 -13.31 4.05
CA GLN A 87 23.73 -12.95 5.38
C GLN A 87 25.26 -13.08 5.49
N TYR A 88 25.94 -11.95 5.40
CA TYR A 88 27.36 -11.87 5.71
C TYR A 88 27.56 -11.92 7.22
N THR A 89 28.46 -12.77 7.69
CA THR A 89 28.77 -12.92 9.12
C THR A 89 30.27 -12.76 9.32
N CYS A 90 30.67 -11.87 10.23
CA CYS A 90 32.07 -11.73 10.63
C CYS A 90 32.34 -12.55 11.89
N HIS A 91 33.47 -13.24 11.92
CA HIS A 91 33.86 -14.15 12.99
C HIS A 91 35.26 -13.85 13.51
N LYS A 92 35.51 -14.13 14.78
CA LYS A 92 36.85 -14.14 15.39
C LYS A 92 36.98 -15.33 16.32
N GLY A 93 38.05 -16.12 16.17
CA GLY A 93 38.28 -17.30 17.02
C GLY A 93 37.20 -18.38 16.90
N GLY A 94 36.44 -18.40 15.80
CA GLY A 94 35.30 -19.32 15.60
C GLY A 94 33.96 -18.82 16.17
N GLU A 95 33.94 -17.65 16.82
CA GLU A 95 32.71 -17.02 17.30
C GLU A 95 32.23 -15.94 16.32
N ALA A 96 30.93 -15.93 16.03
CA ALA A 96 30.31 -14.88 15.23
C ALA A 96 30.22 -13.57 16.04
N LEU A 97 30.75 -12.49 15.49
CA LEU A 97 30.79 -11.17 16.12
C LEU A 97 29.58 -10.31 15.74
N SER A 98 29.26 -10.26 14.45
CA SER A 98 28.14 -9.48 13.89
C SER A 98 27.70 -10.06 12.55
N HIS A 99 26.53 -9.64 12.08
CA HIS A 99 25.95 -10.05 10.81
C HIS A 99 25.40 -8.85 10.03
N SER A 100 25.33 -8.99 8.70
CA SER A 100 24.75 -8.00 7.80
C SER A 100 24.03 -8.72 6.68
N LEU A 101 22.71 -8.55 6.59
CA LEU A 101 21.89 -9.12 5.51
C LEU A 101 21.85 -8.14 4.34
N LEU A 102 22.31 -8.57 3.17
CA LEU A 102 22.18 -7.82 1.93
C LEU A 102 20.97 -8.29 1.13
N LEU A 103 20.14 -7.34 0.75
CA LEU A 103 19.01 -7.49 -0.17
C LEU A 103 19.30 -6.71 -1.46
N LEU A 104 18.71 -7.14 -2.58
CA LEU A 104 18.89 -6.49 -3.88
C LEU A 104 17.62 -5.79 -4.34
N HIS A 105 17.74 -4.52 -4.72
CA HIS A 105 16.70 -3.77 -5.40
C HIS A 105 17.09 -3.61 -6.88
N LYS A 106 16.42 -4.37 -7.75
CA LYS A 106 16.76 -4.41 -9.17
C LYS A 106 16.15 -3.23 -9.92
N LYS A 107 16.92 -2.67 -10.84
CA LYS A 107 16.48 -1.63 -11.78
C LYS A 107 16.73 -2.09 -13.21
N GLU A 108 15.68 -2.49 -13.91
CA GLU A 108 15.73 -2.97 -15.30
C GLU A 108 15.31 -1.82 -16.23
N ASP A 109 16.14 -1.47 -17.21
CA ASP A 109 15.88 -0.36 -18.16
C ASP A 109 15.51 0.98 -17.47
N GLY A 110 16.15 1.27 -16.33
CA GLY A 110 15.90 2.48 -15.57
C GLY A 110 14.65 2.44 -14.66
N ILE A 111 13.95 1.31 -14.59
CA ILE A 111 12.70 1.11 -13.84
C ILE A 111 12.93 0.06 -12.75
N TRP A 112 12.55 0.38 -11.52
CA TRP A 112 12.59 -0.58 -10.41
C TRP A 112 11.68 -1.78 -10.67
N SER A 113 12.15 -2.98 -10.35
CA SER A 113 11.39 -4.22 -10.56
C SER A 113 10.11 -4.23 -9.72
N THR A 114 9.07 -4.89 -10.24
CA THR A 114 7.76 -5.02 -9.59
C THR A 114 7.27 -6.46 -9.69
N ASP A 115 8.19 -7.39 -9.43
CA ASP A 115 8.02 -8.83 -9.62
C ASP A 115 7.22 -9.48 -8.48
N VAL A 116 7.20 -8.86 -7.30
CA VAL A 116 6.60 -9.43 -6.08
C VAL A 116 5.09 -9.22 -6.03
N LEU A 117 4.62 -8.01 -6.39
CA LEU A 117 3.19 -7.68 -6.39
C LEU A 117 2.62 -7.70 -7.79
N LYS A 118 1.38 -8.20 -7.90
CA LYS A 118 0.64 -8.20 -9.15
C LYS A 118 0.01 -6.83 -9.40
N ASP A 119 0.25 -6.27 -10.58
CA ASP A 119 -0.45 -5.06 -11.04
C ASP A 119 -1.96 -5.35 -11.20
N GLN A 120 -2.78 -4.61 -10.46
CA GLN A 120 -4.24 -4.75 -10.46
C GLN A 120 -4.90 -3.97 -11.61
N LYS A 121 -4.13 -3.15 -12.35
CA LYS A 121 -4.52 -2.44 -13.59
C LYS A 121 -5.77 -1.55 -13.53
N GLU A 122 -6.31 -1.27 -12.35
CA GLU A 122 -7.36 -0.26 -12.17
C GLU A 122 -7.10 0.53 -10.88
N PRO A 123 -7.33 1.86 -10.90
CA PRO A 123 -7.91 2.64 -12.00
C PRO A 123 -6.95 2.89 -13.18
N LYS A 124 -5.65 2.61 -13.01
CA LYS A 124 -4.60 2.77 -14.04
C LYS A 124 -3.60 1.60 -13.99
N ASN A 125 -2.73 1.51 -15.00
CA ASN A 125 -1.59 0.61 -14.96
C ASN A 125 -0.63 0.97 -13.81
N LYS A 126 0.15 -0.02 -13.34
CA LYS A 126 1.04 0.10 -12.18
C LYS A 126 0.29 0.45 -10.89
N THR A 127 -0.92 -0.10 -10.71
CA THR A 127 -1.67 0.00 -9.44
C THR A 127 -1.52 -1.30 -8.67
N PHE A 128 -0.55 -1.34 -7.76
CA PHE A 128 -0.24 -2.52 -6.94
C PHE A 128 -1.01 -2.52 -5.62
N LEU A 129 -1.15 -1.34 -5.00
CA LEU A 129 -1.86 -1.14 -3.74
C LEU A 129 -3.23 -0.52 -4.02
N ARG A 130 -4.28 -1.10 -3.44
CA ARG A 130 -5.61 -0.48 -3.41
C ARG A 130 -5.98 -0.22 -1.96
N CYS A 131 -6.62 0.92 -1.70
CA CYS A 131 -7.04 1.30 -0.36
C CYS A 131 -8.49 1.78 -0.39
N GLU A 132 -9.24 1.46 0.67
CA GLU A 132 -10.62 1.91 0.87
C GLU A 132 -10.81 2.35 2.32
N ALA A 133 -11.63 3.38 2.50
CA ALA A 133 -12.08 3.87 3.78
C ALA A 133 -13.61 3.77 3.87
N LYS A 134 -14.13 3.22 4.96
CA LYS A 134 -15.59 3.08 5.14
C LYS A 134 -16.25 4.39 5.58
N ASN A 135 -15.46 5.31 6.13
CA ASN A 135 -15.90 6.55 6.74
C ASN A 135 -14.73 7.55 6.82
N TYR A 136 -14.97 8.72 7.41
CA TYR A 136 -13.98 9.78 7.57
C TYR A 136 -13.20 9.73 8.90
N SER A 137 -13.18 8.58 9.60
CA SER A 137 -12.55 8.47 10.92
C SER A 137 -11.01 8.53 10.93
N GLY A 138 -10.38 8.58 9.76
CA GLY A 138 -8.94 8.37 9.61
C GLY A 138 -8.55 6.89 9.44
N ARG A 139 -9.50 5.95 9.58
CA ARG A 139 -9.26 4.52 9.35
C ARG A 139 -9.44 4.15 7.87
N PHE A 140 -8.49 3.39 7.36
CA PHE A 140 -8.56 2.82 6.01
C PHE A 140 -7.88 1.45 5.97
N THR A 141 -8.24 0.65 4.99
CA THR A 141 -7.64 -0.67 4.73
C THR A 141 -7.01 -0.65 3.36
N CYS A 142 -5.76 -1.08 3.25
CA CYS A 142 -5.09 -1.30 1.98
C CYS A 142 -4.91 -2.79 1.72
N TRP A 143 -4.94 -3.20 0.45
CA TRP A 143 -4.68 -4.57 0.02
C TRP A 143 -3.90 -4.63 -1.29
N TRP A 144 -3.25 -5.77 -1.49
CA TRP A 144 -2.46 -6.09 -2.69
C TRP A 144 -2.51 -7.59 -2.97
N LEU A 145 -2.10 -7.94 -4.18
CA LEU A 145 -2.12 -9.32 -4.69
C LEU A 145 -0.71 -9.79 -4.99
N THR A 146 -0.43 -11.07 -4.74
CA THR A 146 0.82 -11.75 -5.13
C THR A 146 0.54 -13.19 -5.54
N THR A 147 1.42 -13.78 -6.34
CA THR A 147 1.42 -15.20 -6.67
C THR A 147 2.49 -15.99 -5.89
N ILE A 148 3.23 -15.32 -5.01
CA ILE A 148 4.31 -15.91 -4.21
C ILE A 148 3.74 -16.45 -2.89
N SER A 149 4.04 -17.71 -2.57
CA SER A 149 3.49 -18.41 -1.41
C SER A 149 4.45 -18.56 -0.22
N THR A 150 5.76 -18.41 -0.42
CA THR A 150 6.79 -18.64 0.61
C THR A 150 7.85 -17.55 0.58
N ASP A 151 8.63 -17.46 1.67
CA ASP A 151 9.79 -16.56 1.79
C ASP A 151 9.46 -15.09 1.51
N LEU A 152 8.25 -14.67 1.87
CA LEU A 152 7.69 -13.37 1.58
C LEU A 152 7.40 -12.61 2.87
N THR A 153 7.98 -11.42 2.99
CA THR A 153 7.78 -10.53 4.14
C THR A 153 7.36 -9.15 3.65
N PHE A 154 6.38 -8.55 4.34
CA PHE A 154 5.93 -7.19 4.08
C PHE A 154 6.15 -6.31 5.31
N SER A 155 6.56 -5.06 5.10
CA SER A 155 6.51 -4.00 6.10
C SER A 155 5.76 -2.80 5.54
N VAL A 156 4.92 -2.17 6.36
CA VAL A 156 4.07 -1.06 5.92
C VAL A 156 4.38 0.17 6.76
N LYS A 157 4.64 1.29 6.09
CA LYS A 157 4.78 2.61 6.69
C LYS A 157 3.78 3.54 6.04
N SER A 158 3.20 4.44 6.82
CA SER A 158 2.30 5.45 6.30
C SER A 158 2.45 6.77 7.04
N SER A 159 2.17 7.87 6.34
CA SER A 159 2.14 9.20 6.92
C SER A 159 1.20 10.11 6.13
N ARG A 160 0.69 11.17 6.75
CA ARG A 160 0.04 12.26 5.99
C ARG A 160 1.06 13.34 5.65
N GLY A 161 1.21 13.61 4.36
CA GLY A 161 2.22 14.52 3.82
C GLY A 161 3.63 13.90 3.82
N SER A 162 4.47 14.39 2.90
CA SER A 162 5.86 13.91 2.72
C SER A 162 6.90 14.82 3.38
N SER A 163 6.72 16.15 3.33
CA SER A 163 7.68 17.12 3.85
C SER A 163 7.60 17.34 5.37
N ASN A 164 6.41 17.20 5.94
CA ASN A 164 6.18 17.25 7.39
C ASN A 164 5.19 16.13 7.76
N PRO A 165 5.67 14.88 7.82
CA PRO A 165 4.82 13.70 7.93
C PRO A 165 4.09 13.69 9.26
N GLN A 166 2.76 13.62 9.21
CA GLN A 166 1.92 13.36 10.37
C GLN A 166 1.71 11.85 10.53
N GLY A 167 1.63 11.39 11.78
CA GLY A 167 1.60 9.97 12.11
C GLY A 167 0.36 9.24 11.59
N VAL A 168 0.61 8.12 10.93
CA VAL A 168 -0.42 7.13 10.56
C VAL A 168 0.09 5.77 11.03
N THR A 169 -0.61 5.17 11.98
CA THR A 169 -0.25 3.87 12.54
C THR A 169 -0.90 2.75 11.71
N CYS A 170 -0.08 1.85 11.17
CA CYS A 170 -0.54 0.65 10.47
C CYS A 170 -0.35 -0.60 11.34
N GLY A 171 -1.33 -1.51 11.29
CA GLY A 171 -1.27 -2.79 11.98
C GLY A 171 -0.35 -3.81 11.27
N ALA A 172 -0.43 -5.06 11.73
CA ALA A 172 0.26 -6.16 11.07
C ALA A 172 -0.42 -6.52 9.74
N VAL A 173 0.39 -6.87 8.74
CA VAL A 173 -0.09 -7.38 7.46
C VAL A 173 -0.68 -8.78 7.66
N THR A 174 -1.89 -9.02 7.13
CA THR A 174 -2.59 -10.31 7.22
C THR A 174 -2.95 -10.84 5.85
N LEU A 175 -3.00 -12.17 5.70
CA LEU A 175 -3.52 -12.83 4.51
C LEU A 175 -5.06 -12.79 4.57
N SER A 176 -5.70 -11.98 3.72
CA SER A 176 -7.15 -11.77 3.73
C SER A 176 -7.91 -12.75 2.84
N ALA A 177 -7.30 -13.22 1.74
CA ALA A 177 -7.93 -14.20 0.85
C ALA A 177 -6.90 -15.03 0.08
N GLU A 178 -7.27 -16.27 -0.24
CA GLU A 178 -6.59 -17.12 -1.22
C GLU A 178 -7.59 -17.46 -2.33
N ARG A 179 -7.24 -17.17 -3.58
CA ARG A 179 -8.08 -17.40 -4.75
C ARG A 179 -7.32 -18.22 -5.78
N VAL A 180 -8.01 -19.14 -6.44
CA VAL A 180 -7.46 -19.85 -7.60
C VAL A 180 -7.91 -19.12 -8.85
N ARG A 181 -6.97 -18.61 -9.65
CA ARG A 181 -7.27 -17.90 -10.91
C ARG A 181 -6.50 -18.56 -12.05
N GLY A 182 -7.18 -19.44 -12.76
CA GLY A 182 -6.53 -20.34 -13.73
C GLY A 182 -5.77 -21.44 -12.99
N ASP A 183 -4.54 -21.72 -13.43
CA ASP A 183 -3.68 -22.74 -12.81
C ASP A 183 -2.85 -22.20 -11.64
N ASN A 184 -2.88 -20.88 -11.41
CA ASN A 184 -2.09 -20.23 -10.37
C ASN A 184 -2.95 -19.83 -9.16
N LYS A 185 -2.34 -19.94 -7.98
CA LYS A 185 -2.86 -19.37 -6.74
C LYS A 185 -2.53 -17.89 -6.67
N GLU A 186 -3.49 -17.11 -6.19
CA GLU A 186 -3.38 -15.68 -5.93
C GLU A 186 -3.68 -15.44 -4.46
N TYR A 187 -2.75 -14.76 -3.78
CA TYR A 187 -2.83 -14.42 -2.37
C TYR A 187 -3.13 -12.93 -2.24
N GLU A 188 -4.15 -12.59 -1.47
CA GLU A 188 -4.49 -11.22 -1.11
C GLU A 188 -4.02 -10.95 0.32
N TYR A 189 -3.19 -9.93 0.47
CA TYR A 189 -2.77 -9.42 1.77
C TYR A 189 -3.44 -8.08 2.02
N SER A 190 -3.73 -7.80 3.29
CA SER A 190 -4.35 -6.56 3.73
C SER A 190 -3.70 -6.00 4.98
N VAL A 191 -3.82 -4.69 5.16
CA VAL A 191 -3.38 -3.97 6.35
C VAL A 191 -4.40 -2.90 6.70
N GLU A 192 -4.74 -2.79 7.98
CA GLU A 192 -5.52 -1.68 8.52
C GLU A 192 -4.59 -0.59 9.04
N CYS A 193 -4.89 0.66 8.67
CA CYS A 193 -4.16 1.83 9.14
C CYS A 193 -5.12 2.86 9.73
N GLN A 194 -4.62 3.66 10.66
CA GLN A 194 -5.36 4.69 11.37
C GLN A 194 -4.50 5.96 11.41
N GLU A 195 -5.04 7.07 10.93
CA GLU A 195 -4.44 8.37 11.17
C GLU A 195 -4.51 8.72 12.67
N ASP A 196 -3.37 9.08 13.25
CA ASP A 196 -3.22 9.27 14.70
C ASP A 196 -4.00 10.50 15.21
N SER A 197 -4.18 11.51 14.35
CA SER A 197 -4.86 12.78 14.67
C SER A 197 -5.83 13.19 13.56
N ALA A 198 -6.80 12.32 13.28
CA ALA A 198 -7.80 12.54 12.24
C ALA A 198 -8.77 13.68 12.57
N CYS A 199 -9.12 14.46 11.54
CA CYS A 199 -10.13 15.53 11.60
C CYS A 199 -11.25 15.24 10.58
N PRO A 200 -12.28 14.44 10.93
CA PRO A 200 -13.25 13.91 9.96
C PRO A 200 -14.02 14.95 9.13
N ALA A 201 -14.22 16.15 9.67
CA ALA A 201 -14.96 17.23 9.01
C ALA A 201 -14.05 18.25 8.30
N ALA A 202 -12.73 18.10 8.36
CA ALA A 202 -11.79 19.02 7.75
C ALA A 202 -11.54 18.68 6.28
N GLU A 203 -11.35 19.69 5.46
CA GLU A 203 -10.87 19.49 4.09
C GLU A 203 -9.39 19.08 4.12
N GLU A 204 -9.09 17.86 3.65
CA GLU A 204 -7.72 17.36 3.61
C GLU A 204 -6.88 18.13 2.59
N ARG A 205 -5.75 18.70 3.04
CA ARG A 205 -4.81 19.47 2.19
C ARG A 205 -3.59 18.68 1.74
N LEU A 206 -3.22 17.65 2.51
CA LEU A 206 -2.08 16.78 2.23
C LEU A 206 -2.58 15.33 2.11
N PRO A 207 -2.10 14.58 1.11
CA PRO A 207 -2.49 13.19 0.95
C PRO A 207 -1.87 12.31 2.04
N ILE A 208 -2.45 11.13 2.22
CA ILE A 208 -1.82 10.02 2.91
C ILE A 208 -0.90 9.32 1.91
N GLU A 209 0.33 9.08 2.34
CA GLU A 209 1.33 8.26 1.66
C GLU A 209 1.38 6.90 2.36
N VAL A 210 1.22 5.82 1.59
CA VAL A 210 1.40 4.45 2.05
C VAL A 210 2.58 3.85 1.29
N MET A 211 3.53 3.28 2.02
CA MET A 211 4.69 2.59 1.48
C MET A 211 4.70 1.15 1.99
N VAL A 212 4.81 0.20 1.07
CA VAL A 212 4.92 -1.23 1.36
C VAL A 212 6.29 -1.70 0.90
N ASP A 213 7.14 -2.09 1.84
CA ASP A 213 8.39 -2.81 1.60
C ASP A 213 8.06 -4.29 1.42
N ALA A 214 8.47 -4.87 0.29
CA ALA A 214 8.21 -6.27 -0.07
C ALA A 214 9.53 -7.01 -0.25
N ILE A 215 9.77 -8.04 0.58
CA ILE A 215 10.99 -8.84 0.53
C ILE A 215 10.62 -10.27 0.16
N HIS A 216 11.08 -10.73 -1.00
CA HIS A 216 10.98 -12.13 -1.42
C HIS A 216 12.37 -12.75 -1.50
N LYS A 217 12.68 -13.65 -0.57
CA LYS A 217 14.05 -14.18 -0.35
C LYS A 217 15.04 -13.03 -0.10
N LEU A 218 15.89 -12.73 -1.08
CA LEU A 218 16.88 -11.65 -1.04
C LEU A 218 16.53 -10.49 -1.98
N LYS A 219 15.36 -10.54 -2.64
CA LYS A 219 14.86 -9.45 -3.48
C LYS A 219 14.06 -8.48 -2.63
N TYR A 220 14.41 -7.20 -2.69
CA TYR A 220 13.65 -6.10 -2.14
C TYR A 220 12.97 -5.32 -3.25
N GLU A 221 11.71 -4.96 -3.04
CA GLU A 221 10.95 -4.03 -3.85
C GLU A 221 10.11 -3.15 -2.92
N ASN A 222 9.79 -1.93 -3.36
CA ASN A 222 8.83 -1.09 -2.64
C ASN A 222 7.69 -0.61 -3.54
N TYR A 223 6.56 -0.35 -2.90
CA TYR A 223 5.33 0.05 -3.56
C TYR A 223 4.72 1.21 -2.80
N THR A 224 4.34 2.26 -3.53
CA THR A 224 3.78 3.47 -2.94
C THR A 224 2.37 3.74 -3.46
N SER A 225 1.54 4.33 -2.60
CA SER A 225 0.22 4.85 -2.95
C SER A 225 -0.03 6.16 -2.22
N SER A 226 -0.53 7.16 -2.95
CA SER A 226 -0.82 8.50 -2.44
C SER A 226 -2.28 8.83 -2.73
N PHE A 227 -3.05 9.19 -1.71
CA PHE A 227 -4.49 9.44 -1.83
C PHE A 227 -5.02 10.36 -0.72
N PHE A 228 -6.18 10.97 -0.95
CA PHE A 228 -6.99 11.57 0.12
C PHE A 228 -8.02 10.55 0.61
N ILE A 229 -8.38 10.60 1.90
CA ILE A 229 -9.40 9.70 2.45
C ILE A 229 -10.72 9.85 1.67
N ARG A 230 -11.14 11.10 1.40
CA ARG A 230 -12.34 11.39 0.59
C ARG A 230 -12.39 10.69 -0.78
N ASP A 231 -11.23 10.41 -1.39
CA ASP A 231 -11.13 9.78 -2.72
C ASP A 231 -11.27 8.26 -2.65
N ILE A 232 -10.90 7.67 -1.50
CA ILE A 232 -10.99 6.22 -1.25
C ILE A 232 -12.21 5.83 -0.41
N ILE A 233 -13.14 6.77 -0.17
CA ILE A 233 -14.38 6.46 0.54
C ILE A 233 -15.20 5.44 -0.26
N LYS A 234 -15.60 4.37 0.44
CA LYS A 234 -16.60 3.40 -0.01
C LYS A 234 -17.45 3.01 1.20
N PRO A 235 -18.68 3.56 1.34
CA PRO A 235 -19.55 3.22 2.45
C PRO A 235 -19.88 1.71 2.46
N ASP A 236 -20.16 1.17 3.65
CA ASP A 236 -20.79 -0.15 3.74
C ASP A 236 -22.23 -0.10 3.16
N PRO A 237 -22.81 -1.24 2.75
CA PRO A 237 -24.16 -1.27 2.17
C PRO A 237 -25.25 -0.78 3.14
N PRO A 238 -26.35 -0.19 2.66
CA PRO A 238 -27.50 0.13 3.49
C PRO A 238 -27.99 -1.08 4.28
N LYS A 239 -28.33 -0.88 5.56
CA LYS A 239 -28.75 -1.96 6.46
C LYS A 239 -30.27 -1.98 6.65
N ASN A 240 -30.78 -3.05 7.25
CA ASN A 240 -32.19 -3.19 7.66
C ASN A 240 -33.20 -2.89 6.53
N LEU A 241 -32.98 -3.46 5.34
CA LEU A 241 -33.91 -3.30 4.21
C LEU A 241 -35.26 -3.92 4.54
N GLN A 242 -36.32 -3.11 4.48
CA GLN A 242 -37.69 -3.54 4.74
C GLN A 242 -38.60 -3.22 3.56
N LEU A 243 -39.49 -4.17 3.24
CA LEU A 243 -40.53 -4.03 2.22
C LEU A 243 -41.90 -4.07 2.90
N LYS A 244 -42.65 -2.97 2.77
CA LYS A 244 -44.00 -2.85 3.28
C LYS A 244 -44.97 -2.71 2.11
N PRO A 245 -45.78 -3.74 1.79
CA PRO A 245 -46.74 -3.65 0.71
C PRO A 245 -47.81 -2.60 1.02
N LEU A 246 -48.14 -1.75 0.04
CA LEU A 246 -49.22 -0.79 0.16
C LEU A 246 -50.55 -1.45 -0.18
N LYS A 247 -51.56 -1.28 0.69
CA LYS A 247 -52.89 -1.88 0.50
C LYS A 247 -53.47 -1.46 -0.87
N ASN A 248 -53.99 -2.44 -1.60
CA ASN A 248 -54.63 -2.26 -2.91
C ASN A 248 -53.73 -1.64 -4.00
N SER A 249 -52.41 -1.78 -3.89
CA SER A 249 -51.47 -1.29 -4.90
C SER A 249 -50.41 -2.35 -5.25
N ARG A 250 -49.83 -2.25 -6.46
CA ARG A 250 -48.61 -2.98 -6.84
C ARG A 250 -47.34 -2.29 -6.31
N GLN A 251 -47.51 -1.18 -5.61
CA GLN A 251 -46.42 -0.42 -5.01
C GLN A 251 -46.06 -0.99 -3.63
N VAL A 252 -44.78 -0.95 -3.34
CA VAL A 252 -44.19 -1.35 -2.07
C VAL A 252 -43.43 -0.14 -1.56
N GLU A 253 -43.65 0.19 -0.28
CA GLU A 253 -42.81 1.13 0.45
C GLU A 253 -41.56 0.38 0.89
N VAL A 254 -40.41 0.87 0.45
CA VAL A 254 -39.09 0.35 0.81
C VAL A 254 -38.42 1.32 1.75
N SER A 255 -37.77 0.79 2.79
CA SER A 255 -36.98 1.58 3.73
C SER A 255 -35.68 0.85 4.08
N TRP A 256 -34.66 1.63 4.43
CA TRP A 256 -33.35 1.15 4.85
C TRP A 256 -32.79 2.11 5.91
N GLU A 257 -31.63 1.77 6.45
CA GLU A 257 -30.88 2.63 7.38
C GLU A 257 -29.46 2.88 6.87
N TYR A 258 -28.83 3.92 7.40
CA TYR A 258 -27.39 4.15 7.21
C TYR A 258 -26.61 2.98 7.81
N PRO A 259 -25.48 2.57 7.21
CA PRO A 259 -24.64 1.53 7.79
C PRO A 259 -24.01 2.01 9.10
N ASP A 260 -23.81 1.10 10.06
CA ASP A 260 -23.28 1.42 11.39
C ASP A 260 -21.86 1.98 11.38
N THR A 261 -21.10 1.70 10.32
CA THR A 261 -19.73 2.14 10.16
C THR A 261 -19.62 3.55 9.59
N TRP A 262 -20.70 4.15 9.08
CA TRP A 262 -20.63 5.48 8.47
C TRP A 262 -20.41 6.59 9.50
N SER A 263 -19.74 7.67 9.09
CA SER A 263 -19.45 8.80 9.96
C SER A 263 -20.72 9.43 10.55
N THR A 264 -20.69 9.74 11.84
CA THR A 264 -21.74 10.48 12.54
C THR A 264 -21.30 11.92 12.83
N PRO A 265 -22.21 12.91 12.85
CA PRO A 265 -23.66 12.79 12.63
C PRO A 265 -24.05 12.75 11.14
N HIS A 266 -25.10 12.00 10.79
CA HIS A 266 -25.60 11.87 9.41
C HIS A 266 -26.15 13.19 8.82
N SER A 267 -26.47 14.17 9.67
CA SER A 267 -26.82 15.52 9.26
C SER A 267 -25.67 16.26 8.58
N TYR A 268 -24.43 15.89 8.92
CA TYR A 268 -23.22 16.42 8.28
C TYR A 268 -22.71 15.45 7.21
N PHE A 269 -22.46 14.19 7.59
CA PHE A 269 -22.02 13.14 6.69
C PHE A 269 -23.24 12.49 6.03
N SER A 270 -23.86 13.18 5.08
CA SER A 270 -25.04 12.67 4.39
C SER A 270 -24.69 11.71 3.27
N LEU A 271 -25.44 10.63 3.16
CA LEU A 271 -25.39 9.69 2.03
C LEU A 271 -26.51 9.99 1.03
N THR A 272 -26.24 9.69 -0.23
CA THR A 272 -27.24 9.56 -1.28
C THR A 272 -27.36 8.09 -1.69
N PHE A 273 -28.54 7.68 -2.16
CA PHE A 273 -28.86 6.29 -2.43
C PHE A 273 -29.30 6.09 -3.87
N CYS A 274 -28.79 5.02 -4.50
CA CYS A 274 -29.27 4.55 -5.79
C CYS A 274 -30.12 3.29 -5.58
N ILE A 275 -31.34 3.33 -6.09
CA ILE A 275 -32.32 2.25 -5.96
C ILE A 275 -32.57 1.62 -7.33
N GLN A 276 -32.65 0.29 -7.36
CA GLN A 276 -32.89 -0.49 -8.57
C GLN A 276 -33.85 -1.66 -8.26
N VAL A 277 -34.87 -1.83 -9.09
CA VAL A 277 -35.72 -3.03 -9.07
C VAL A 277 -35.35 -3.89 -10.27
N GLN A 278 -34.82 -5.09 -10.02
CA GLN A 278 -34.39 -6.00 -11.07
C GLN A 278 -35.40 -7.14 -11.24
N GLY A 279 -36.03 -7.22 -12.41
CA GLY A 279 -36.84 -8.38 -12.79
C GLY A 279 -35.99 -9.59 -13.19
N LYS A 280 -36.62 -10.75 -13.39
CA LYS A 280 -35.96 -11.98 -13.87
C LYS A 280 -35.26 -11.82 -15.23
N SER A 281 -35.77 -10.93 -16.09
CA SER A 281 -35.23 -10.72 -17.43
C SER A 281 -34.11 -9.68 -17.40
N LYS A 282 -32.88 -10.08 -17.78
CA LYS A 282 -31.76 -9.15 -18.02
C LYS A 282 -32.08 -8.07 -19.07
N ARG A 283 -33.15 -8.23 -19.86
CA ARG A 283 -33.57 -7.28 -20.91
C ARG A 283 -34.46 -6.13 -20.40
N GLU A 284 -35.00 -6.20 -19.17
CA GLU A 284 -35.79 -5.09 -18.65
C GLU A 284 -34.87 -3.90 -18.28
N LYS A 285 -35.27 -2.70 -18.73
CA LYS A 285 -34.54 -1.45 -18.49
C LYS A 285 -34.39 -1.27 -16.97
N LYS A 286 -33.15 -1.11 -16.51
CA LYS A 286 -32.81 -0.87 -15.12
C LYS A 286 -33.14 0.58 -14.79
N ASP A 287 -34.38 0.88 -14.45
CA ASP A 287 -34.74 2.21 -13.97
C ASP A 287 -34.07 2.39 -12.59
N ARG A 288 -33.00 3.19 -12.60
CA ARG A 288 -32.29 3.62 -11.40
C ARG A 288 -32.93 4.91 -10.90
N ILE A 289 -33.34 4.89 -9.65
CA ILE A 289 -33.86 6.07 -8.96
C ILE A 289 -32.77 6.54 -7.99
N PHE A 290 -32.62 7.84 -7.82
CA PHE A 290 -31.69 8.42 -6.86
C PHE A 290 -32.50 9.15 -5.79
N THR A 291 -32.13 8.99 -4.52
CA THR A 291 -32.83 9.61 -3.40
C THR A 291 -31.87 9.85 -2.24
N ASP A 292 -32.12 10.95 -1.54
CA ASP A 292 -31.43 11.33 -0.32
C ASP A 292 -32.15 10.83 0.94
N LYS A 293 -33.35 10.30 0.77
CA LYS A 293 -34.17 9.71 1.83
C LYS A 293 -33.81 8.25 2.03
N THR A 294 -34.02 7.76 3.23
CA THR A 294 -33.88 6.34 3.59
C THR A 294 -35.13 5.52 3.30
N SER A 295 -36.00 6.03 2.43
CA SER A 295 -37.20 5.34 1.97
C SER A 295 -37.62 5.80 0.58
N ALA A 296 -38.35 4.93 -0.12
CA ALA A 296 -38.95 5.22 -1.41
C ALA A 296 -40.20 4.35 -1.64
N THR A 297 -41.00 4.72 -2.65
CA THR A 297 -42.11 3.89 -3.13
C THR A 297 -41.76 3.35 -4.51
N VAL A 298 -41.75 2.04 -4.67
CA VAL A 298 -41.36 1.37 -5.92
C VAL A 298 -42.41 0.34 -6.34
N ILE A 299 -42.47 0.03 -7.63
CA ILE A 299 -43.31 -1.08 -8.11
C ILE A 299 -42.47 -2.36 -8.06
N CYS A 300 -42.74 -3.21 -7.07
CA CYS A 300 -42.08 -4.50 -6.89
C CYS A 300 -42.98 -5.59 -7.52
N ARG A 301 -42.50 -6.28 -8.56
CA ARG A 301 -43.22 -7.41 -9.16
C ARG A 301 -42.79 -8.72 -8.47
N LYS A 302 -43.68 -9.71 -8.45
CA LYS A 302 -43.35 -11.06 -7.98
C LYS A 302 -42.14 -11.61 -8.75
N ASN A 303 -41.16 -12.15 -8.04
CA ASN A 303 -39.85 -12.60 -8.55
C ASN A 303 -38.87 -11.50 -9.00
N ALA A 304 -39.12 -10.23 -8.68
CA ALA A 304 -38.11 -9.19 -8.79
C ALA A 304 -37.28 -9.10 -7.49
N SER A 305 -36.13 -8.43 -7.53
CA SER A 305 -35.36 -8.05 -6.34
C SER A 305 -35.26 -6.53 -6.27
N PHE A 306 -35.46 -6.00 -5.07
CA PHE A 306 -35.13 -4.63 -4.74
C PHE A 306 -33.67 -4.56 -4.30
N SER A 307 -32.91 -3.62 -4.86
CA SER A 307 -31.50 -3.40 -4.52
C SER A 307 -31.26 -1.91 -4.26
N VAL A 308 -30.45 -1.61 -3.24
CA VAL A 308 -30.04 -0.24 -2.89
C VAL A 308 -28.54 -0.20 -2.56
N GLN A 309 -27.85 0.86 -3.00
CA GLN A 309 -26.45 1.15 -2.68
C GLN A 309 -26.32 2.61 -2.25
N ALA A 310 -25.25 2.94 -1.52
CA ALA A 310 -24.99 4.25 -0.96
C ALA A 310 -23.70 4.89 -1.51
N GLN A 311 -23.67 6.22 -1.54
CA GLN A 311 -22.49 7.02 -1.86
C GLN A 311 -22.50 8.27 -0.98
N ASP A 312 -21.33 8.87 -0.73
CA ASP A 312 -21.28 10.22 -0.17
C ASP A 312 -22.10 11.19 -1.02
N ARG A 313 -22.96 12.01 -0.38
CA ARG A 313 -23.85 12.93 -1.11
C ARG A 313 -23.09 14.09 -1.76
N TYR A 314 -22.02 14.56 -1.13
CA TYR A 314 -21.35 15.80 -1.48
C TYR A 314 -20.02 15.56 -2.21
N TYR A 315 -19.51 14.33 -2.20
CA TYR A 315 -18.29 13.93 -2.90
C TYR A 315 -18.52 12.67 -3.75
N SER A 316 -18.02 12.67 -4.99
CA SER A 316 -18.17 11.54 -5.91
C SER A 316 -17.16 10.42 -5.64
N SER A 317 -17.28 9.79 -4.47
CA SER A 317 -16.48 8.63 -4.06
C SER A 317 -17.07 7.31 -4.58
N SER A 318 -16.58 6.15 -4.12
CA SER A 318 -17.08 4.86 -4.57
C SER A 318 -18.48 4.56 -4.02
N TRP A 319 -19.32 3.92 -4.83
CA TRP A 319 -20.59 3.36 -4.36
C TRP A 319 -20.33 2.13 -3.47
N SER A 320 -21.16 1.96 -2.44
CA SER A 320 -21.20 0.73 -1.66
C SER A 320 -21.55 -0.48 -2.53
N GLU A 321 -21.31 -1.68 -2.00
CA GLU A 321 -21.95 -2.87 -2.56
C GLU A 321 -23.49 -2.76 -2.45
N TRP A 322 -24.21 -3.50 -3.30
CA TRP A 322 -25.67 -3.50 -3.29
C TRP A 322 -26.22 -4.33 -2.11
N ALA A 323 -27.04 -3.72 -1.27
CA ALA A 323 -27.94 -4.44 -0.38
C ALA A 323 -29.19 -4.84 -1.16
N SER A 324 -29.61 -6.11 -1.10
CA SER A 324 -30.73 -6.62 -1.91
C SER A 324 -31.72 -7.47 -1.10
N VAL A 325 -32.99 -7.42 -1.48
CA VAL A 325 -34.08 -8.18 -0.86
C VAL A 325 -35.11 -8.58 -1.93
N PRO A 326 -35.65 -9.82 -1.91
CA PRO A 326 -36.65 -10.25 -2.88
C PRO A 326 -37.99 -9.50 -2.72
N CYS A 327 -38.62 -9.15 -3.84
CA CYS A 327 -40.03 -8.73 -3.88
C CYS A 327 -40.93 -9.95 -3.70
N SER A 328 -41.91 -9.87 -2.78
CA SER A 328 -42.90 -10.92 -2.53
C SER A 328 -44.03 -10.99 -3.56
#